data_AF-A0A7Y5MPC9-F1
#
_entry.id   AF-A0A7Y5MPC9-F1
#
_cell.length_a   1.000
_cell.length_b   1.000
_cell.length_c   1.000
_cell.angle_alpha   90.00
_cell.angle_beta   90.00
_cell.angle_gamma   90.00
#
_symmetry.space_group_name_H-M   'P 1'
#
loop_
_entity.id
_entity.type
_entity.pdbx_description
1 polymer ?
#
loop_
_entity_poly.entity_id
_entity_poly.type
_entity_poly.pdbx_seq_one_letter_code
_entity_poly.pdbx_strand_id
1 'polypeptide(L)'
;MATLISAWSRFAPVNDFRVIANLLQAVVCALAAWLGSLGLPLEPGAAKAWPLASLALSCLLHFALARRGVEGSRGGFAPDLDTTNQTGLLPFACALIYSFAALRLVWFQALHPLDIEGENLFLGGQSILINLGALGLILIGGLKRDSRIVGIGASVAAIGAMRVFGHDLWNLQGLPLVFSMSSIGGAVSVGSWVWSRWNQDSPDRRLPD
;
A
#
# COMPACT_ATOMS: atom_id res chain seq x y z
N MET A 1 -17.71 -24.81 -10.33
CA MET A 1 -17.26 -23.41 -10.16
C MET A 1 -16.21 -22.98 -11.19
N ALA A 2 -15.24 -23.84 -11.55
CA ALA A 2 -14.24 -23.55 -12.58
C ALA A 2 -14.79 -23.36 -14.02
N THR A 3 -15.91 -24.01 -14.36
CA THR A 3 -16.50 -23.97 -15.71
C THR A 3 -17.30 -22.70 -16.01
N LEU A 4 -17.91 -22.08 -14.99
CA LEU A 4 -18.62 -20.80 -15.13
C LEU A 4 -17.64 -19.63 -15.32
N ILE A 5 -16.47 -19.70 -14.68
CA ILE A 5 -15.40 -18.69 -14.84
C ILE A 5 -14.81 -18.76 -16.26
N SER A 6 -14.66 -19.95 -16.83
CA SER A 6 -14.16 -20.10 -18.21
C SER A 6 -15.15 -19.62 -19.28
N ALA A 7 -16.45 -19.74 -19.04
CA ALA A 7 -17.49 -19.29 -19.99
C ALA A 7 -17.61 -17.76 -20.03
N TRP A 8 -17.41 -17.09 -18.89
CA TRP A 8 -17.44 -15.63 -18.78
C TRP A 8 -16.23 -14.95 -19.44
N SER A 9 -15.08 -15.62 -19.51
CA SER A 9 -13.86 -15.09 -20.15
C SER A 9 -13.92 -14.96 -21.68
N ARG A 10 -14.97 -15.49 -22.33
CA ARG A 10 -15.09 -15.53 -23.80
C ARG A 10 -15.95 -14.41 -24.40
N PHE A 11 -16.65 -13.61 -23.60
CA PHE A 11 -17.67 -12.67 -24.11
C PHE A 11 -17.34 -11.17 -23.95
N ALA A 12 -16.18 -10.81 -23.43
CA ALA A 12 -15.69 -9.43 -23.44
C ALA A 12 -14.19 -9.40 -23.73
N PRO A 13 -13.65 -8.39 -24.44
CA PRO A 13 -12.22 -8.18 -24.49
C PRO A 13 -11.73 -8.07 -23.05
N VAL A 14 -10.87 -9.00 -22.62
CA VAL A 14 -10.48 -9.21 -21.22
C VAL A 14 -9.94 -7.93 -20.57
N ASN A 15 -9.43 -6.99 -21.37
CA ASN A 15 -8.93 -5.69 -20.90
C ASN A 15 -10.04 -4.73 -20.50
N ASP A 16 -11.17 -4.70 -21.21
CA ASP A 16 -12.25 -3.74 -20.95
C ASP A 16 -12.92 -4.04 -19.60
N PHE A 17 -13.11 -5.33 -19.30
CA PHE A 17 -13.66 -5.77 -18.01
C PHE A 17 -12.71 -5.46 -16.84
N ARG A 18 -11.39 -5.57 -17.03
CA ARG A 18 -10.39 -5.24 -15.99
C ARG A 18 -10.37 -3.76 -15.65
N VAL A 19 -10.44 -2.89 -16.67
CA VAL A 19 -10.49 -1.43 -16.47
C VAL A 19 -11.77 -1.04 -15.73
N ILE A 20 -12.93 -1.57 -16.15
CA ILE A 20 -14.21 -1.31 -15.50
C ILE A 20 -14.22 -1.82 -14.06
N ALA A 21 -13.69 -3.01 -13.79
CA ALA A 21 -13.60 -3.56 -12.44
C ALA A 21 -12.70 -2.70 -11.52
N ASN A 22 -11.54 -2.24 -12.02
CA ASN A 22 -10.64 -1.36 -11.27
C ASN A 22 -11.29 0.01 -10.97
N LEU A 23 -12.00 0.59 -11.94
CA LEU A 23 -12.73 1.84 -11.76
C LEU A 23 -13.90 1.68 -10.78
N LEU A 24 -14.67 0.60 -10.90
CA LEU A 24 -15.76 0.30 -9.98
C LEU A 24 -15.24 0.13 -8.55
N GLN A 25 -14.14 -0.59 -8.36
CA GLN A 25 -13.50 -0.75 -7.06
C GLN A 25 -13.04 0.60 -6.48
N ALA A 26 -12.50 1.49 -7.32
CA ALA A 26 -12.13 2.84 -6.91
C ALA A 26 -13.34 3.68 -6.49
N VAL A 27 -14.47 3.55 -7.19
CA VAL A 27 -15.73 4.22 -6.84
C VAL A 27 -16.27 3.70 -5.51
N VAL A 28 -16.24 2.38 -5.29
CA VAL A 28 -16.64 1.76 -4.00
C VAL A 28 -15.78 2.31 -2.86
N CYS A 29 -14.47 2.45 -3.10
CA CYS A 29 -13.54 3.07 -2.15
C CYS A 29 -13.88 4.54 -1.91
N ALA A 30 -14.05 5.34 -2.96
CA ALA A 30 -14.41 6.75 -2.81
C ALA A 30 -15.73 6.93 -2.04
N LEU A 31 -16.72 6.11 -2.33
CA LEU A 31 -18.02 6.12 -1.65
C LEU A 31 -17.88 5.72 -0.17
N ALA A 32 -17.11 4.67 0.12
CA ALA A 32 -16.85 4.26 1.50
C ALA A 32 -16.10 5.34 2.28
N ALA A 33 -15.14 6.01 1.67
CA ALA A 33 -14.45 7.15 2.27
C ALA A 33 -15.41 8.31 2.54
N TRP A 34 -16.27 8.65 1.56
CA TRP A 34 -17.29 9.69 1.68
C TRP A 34 -18.32 9.41 2.79
N LEU A 35 -18.73 8.14 2.93
CA LEU A 35 -19.62 7.68 4.00
C LEU A 35 -18.96 7.66 5.38
N GLY A 36 -17.72 8.15 5.51
CA GLY A 36 -17.05 8.35 6.79
C GLY A 36 -16.31 7.13 7.31
N SER A 37 -16.02 6.12 6.48
CA SER A 37 -15.23 4.95 6.92
C SER A 37 -13.81 5.33 7.41
N LEU A 38 -13.28 6.48 6.97
CA LEU A 38 -12.00 7.02 7.43
C LEU A 38 -12.11 7.92 8.68
N GLY A 39 -13.32 8.11 9.21
CA GLY A 39 -13.58 8.92 10.39
C GLY A 39 -12.84 8.41 11.63
N LEU A 40 -12.52 9.33 12.55
CA LEU A 40 -11.86 9.00 13.82
C LEU A 40 -12.75 8.05 14.65
N PRO A 41 -12.20 6.99 15.25
CA PRO A 41 -12.94 6.14 16.17
C PRO A 41 -13.25 6.95 17.43
N LEU A 42 -14.45 7.51 17.52
CA LEU A 42 -14.97 8.11 18.76
C LEU A 42 -15.27 7.06 19.83
N GLU A 43 -15.31 5.77 19.46
CA GLU A 43 -15.51 4.66 20.40
C GLU A 43 -14.58 3.47 20.11
N PRO A 44 -13.96 2.88 21.14
CA PRO A 44 -13.13 1.69 21.03
C PRO A 44 -14.01 0.48 20.69
N GLY A 45 -13.81 -0.10 19.50
CA GLY A 45 -14.52 -1.31 19.11
C GLY A 45 -13.88 -2.00 17.91
N ALA A 46 -13.40 -3.23 18.12
CA ALA A 46 -12.84 -4.10 17.08
C ALA A 46 -13.78 -4.27 15.86
N ALA A 47 -15.09 -4.16 16.09
CA ALA A 47 -16.12 -4.24 15.06
C ALA A 47 -15.95 -3.20 13.93
N LYS A 48 -15.36 -2.02 14.20
CA LYS A 48 -15.14 -0.97 13.18
C LYS A 48 -13.89 -1.21 12.31
N ALA A 49 -12.96 -2.05 12.75
CA ALA A 49 -11.75 -2.37 11.97
C ALA A 49 -12.01 -3.39 10.84
N TRP A 50 -13.00 -4.26 11.02
CA TRP A 50 -13.34 -5.32 10.07
C TRP A 50 -13.72 -4.81 8.67
N PRO A 51 -14.61 -3.80 8.53
CA PRO A 51 -14.98 -3.26 7.22
C PRO A 51 -13.80 -2.64 6.47
N LEU A 52 -12.90 -1.96 7.17
CA LEU A 52 -11.71 -1.35 6.56
C LEU A 52 -10.71 -2.42 6.12
N ALA A 53 -10.49 -3.44 6.95
CA ALA A 53 -9.62 -4.56 6.61
C ALA A 53 -10.16 -5.38 5.43
N SER A 54 -11.48 -5.60 5.35
CA SER A 54 -12.09 -6.32 4.24
C SER A 54 -12.03 -5.53 2.92
N LEU A 55 -12.23 -4.21 2.98
CA LEU A 55 -12.03 -3.33 1.81
C LEU A 55 -10.58 -3.34 1.34
N ALA A 56 -9.62 -3.25 2.25
CA ALA A 56 -8.20 -3.37 1.94
C ALA A 56 -7.87 -4.70 1.26
N LEU A 57 -8.35 -5.81 1.82
CA LEU A 57 -8.14 -7.15 1.27
C LEU A 57 -8.78 -7.31 -0.10
N SER A 58 -10.01 -6.81 -0.29
CA SER A 58 -10.69 -6.83 -1.59
C SER A 58 -9.91 -6.06 -2.66
N CYS A 59 -9.36 -4.89 -2.31
CA CYS A 59 -8.50 -4.11 -3.20
C CYS A 59 -7.19 -4.84 -3.55
N LEU A 60 -6.55 -5.48 -2.56
CA LEU A 60 -5.33 -6.26 -2.78
C LEU A 60 -5.58 -7.50 -3.65
N LEU A 61 -6.70 -8.19 -3.45
CA LEU A 61 -7.10 -9.32 -4.27
C LEU A 61 -7.37 -8.88 -5.70
N HIS A 62 -8.09 -7.78 -5.90
CA HIS A 62 -8.28 -7.19 -7.23
C HIS A 62 -6.95 -6.84 -7.89
N PHE A 63 -6.03 -6.21 -7.17
CA PHE A 63 -4.69 -5.91 -7.69
C PHE A 63 -3.91 -7.19 -8.07
N ALA A 64 -3.92 -8.21 -7.22
CA ALA A 64 -3.23 -9.47 -7.45
C ALA A 64 -3.80 -10.22 -8.66
N LEU A 65 -5.13 -10.26 -8.80
CA LEU A 65 -5.81 -10.87 -9.93
C LEU A 65 -5.57 -10.07 -11.22
N ALA A 66 -5.62 -8.74 -11.15
CA ALA A 66 -5.36 -7.86 -12.28
C ALA A 66 -3.94 -8.07 -12.83
N ARG A 67 -2.94 -8.37 -12.00
CA ARG A 67 -1.58 -8.67 -12.46
C ARG A 67 -1.43 -10.03 -13.12
N ARG A 68 -2.17 -11.05 -12.68
CA ARG A 68 -2.10 -12.41 -13.27
C ARG A 68 -2.65 -12.46 -14.70
N GLY A 69 -3.53 -11.53 -15.09
CA GLY A 69 -4.15 -11.48 -16.42
C GLY A 69 -3.38 -10.70 -17.50
N VAL A 70 -2.22 -10.11 -17.19
CA VAL A 70 -1.48 -9.23 -18.12
C VAL A 70 -0.74 -10.01 -19.21
N GLU A 71 -0.40 -11.28 -18.98
CA GLU A 71 0.52 -12.05 -19.84
C GLU A 71 -0.04 -12.46 -21.23
N GLY A 72 -1.28 -12.08 -21.60
CA GLY A 72 -1.92 -12.62 -22.82
C GLY A 72 -2.75 -11.67 -23.69
N SER A 73 -2.88 -10.37 -23.38
CA SER A 73 -3.91 -9.53 -24.02
C SER A 73 -3.35 -8.42 -24.91
N ARG A 74 -3.41 -8.64 -26.23
CA ARG A 74 -2.91 -7.73 -27.27
C ARG A 74 -4.01 -7.05 -28.11
N GLY A 75 -5.27 -7.01 -27.68
CA GLY A 75 -6.34 -6.44 -28.53
C GLY A 75 -7.65 -6.05 -27.80
N GLY A 76 -7.62 -5.01 -26.97
CA GLY A 76 -8.81 -4.41 -26.33
C GLY A 76 -9.18 -3.04 -26.90
N PHE A 77 -10.36 -2.50 -26.52
CA PHE A 77 -10.99 -1.30 -27.10
C PHE A 77 -10.30 0.02 -26.70
N ALA A 78 -9.49 -0.01 -25.64
CA ALA A 78 -8.71 1.14 -25.16
C ALA A 78 -7.22 0.76 -25.01
N PRO A 79 -6.50 0.47 -26.11
CA PRO A 79 -5.08 0.13 -26.04
C PRO A 79 -4.29 1.26 -25.39
N ASP A 80 -4.65 2.52 -25.61
CA ASP A 80 -3.97 3.69 -25.03
C ASP A 80 -4.09 3.79 -23.50
N LEU A 81 -5.22 3.39 -22.90
CA LEU A 81 -5.39 3.36 -21.45
C LEU A 81 -4.74 2.14 -20.78
N ASP A 82 -4.59 1.03 -21.50
CA ASP A 82 -4.01 -0.22 -20.97
C ASP A 82 -2.51 -0.39 -21.32
N THR A 83 -1.95 0.42 -22.23
CA THR A 83 -0.55 0.34 -22.67
C THR A 83 0.46 0.40 -21.53
N THR A 84 0.11 1.02 -20.39
CA THR A 84 1.07 1.26 -19.31
C THR A 84 0.75 0.50 -18.01
N ASN A 85 -0.26 -0.37 -17.98
CA ASN A 85 -0.63 -1.16 -16.79
C ASN A 85 -0.92 -0.26 -15.55
N GLN A 86 -1.28 1.02 -15.79
CA GLN A 86 -1.42 2.06 -14.77
C GLN A 86 -2.74 1.95 -14.02
N THR A 87 -3.77 1.37 -14.62
CA THR A 87 -5.09 1.19 -13.99
C THR A 87 -5.06 0.27 -12.78
N GLY A 88 -4.08 -0.65 -12.70
CA GLY A 88 -3.83 -1.47 -11.51
C GLY A 88 -3.21 -0.71 -10.33
N LEU A 89 -2.67 0.50 -10.55
CA LEU A 89 -2.09 1.30 -9.46
C LEU A 89 -3.17 1.87 -8.54
N LEU A 90 -4.35 2.17 -9.10
CA LEU A 90 -5.48 2.74 -8.36
C LEU A 90 -5.99 1.81 -7.23
N PRO A 91 -6.37 0.54 -7.49
CA PRO A 91 -6.81 -0.37 -6.43
C PRO A 91 -5.69 -0.65 -5.43
N PHE A 92 -4.43 -0.60 -5.85
CA PHE A 92 -3.30 -0.72 -4.93
C PHE A 92 -3.17 0.49 -3.98
N ALA A 93 -3.34 1.71 -4.49
CA ALA A 93 -3.37 2.91 -3.67
C ALA A 93 -4.55 2.90 -2.68
N CYS A 94 -5.74 2.51 -3.15
CA CYS A 94 -6.90 2.32 -2.28
C CYS A 94 -6.62 1.28 -1.19
N ALA A 95 -6.03 0.12 -1.55
CA ALA A 95 -5.64 -0.89 -0.59
C ALA A 95 -4.72 -0.36 0.50
N LEU A 96 -3.72 0.47 0.14
CA LEU A 96 -2.79 1.06 1.10
C LEU A 96 -3.51 2.01 2.06
N ILE A 97 -4.40 2.85 1.56
CA ILE A 97 -5.18 3.80 2.37
C ILE A 97 -6.04 3.03 3.39
N TYR A 98 -6.77 2.02 2.94
CA TYR A 98 -7.63 1.21 3.81
C TYR A 98 -6.84 0.35 4.80
N SER A 99 -5.71 -0.21 4.36
CA SER A 99 -4.82 -0.98 5.25
C SER A 99 -4.26 -0.08 6.35
N PHE A 100 -3.82 1.13 6.00
CA PHE A 100 -3.34 2.11 6.98
C PHE A 100 -4.44 2.52 7.95
N ALA A 101 -5.65 2.80 7.46
CA ALA A 101 -6.80 3.13 8.30
C ALA A 101 -7.14 1.98 9.28
N ALA A 102 -7.17 0.73 8.81
CA ALA A 102 -7.39 -0.43 9.66
C ALA A 102 -6.28 -0.60 10.71
N LEU A 103 -5.01 -0.46 10.31
CA LEU A 103 -3.86 -0.61 11.20
C LEU A 103 -3.82 0.48 12.27
N ARG A 104 -4.22 1.71 11.91
CA ARG A 104 -4.41 2.82 12.85
C ARG A 104 -5.47 2.50 13.91
N LEU A 105 -6.58 1.85 13.53
CA LEU A 105 -7.61 1.42 14.49
C LEU A 105 -7.09 0.32 15.42
N VAL A 106 -6.35 -0.64 14.89
CA VAL A 106 -5.71 -1.70 15.70
C VAL A 106 -4.73 -1.08 16.69
N TRP A 107 -3.94 -0.11 16.25
CA TRP A 107 -3.02 0.63 17.13
C TRP A 107 -3.77 1.38 18.23
N PHE A 108 -4.85 2.09 17.91
CA PHE A 108 -5.70 2.74 18.91
C PHE A 108 -6.25 1.75 19.95
N GLN A 109 -6.74 0.59 19.49
CA GLN A 109 -7.23 -0.46 20.38
C GLN A 109 -6.13 -1.09 21.23
N ALA A 110 -4.91 -1.19 20.72
CA ALA A 110 -3.76 -1.71 21.47
C ALA A 110 -3.28 -0.74 22.57
N LEU A 111 -3.48 0.56 22.37
CA LEU A 111 -3.16 1.58 23.38
C LEU A 111 -4.23 1.71 24.46
N HIS A 112 -5.50 1.46 24.12
CA HIS A 112 -6.63 1.54 25.07
C HIS A 112 -6.42 0.76 26.39
N PRO A 113 -5.97 -0.52 26.41
CA PRO A 113 -5.79 -1.26 27.67
C PRO A 113 -4.57 -0.80 28.49
N LEU A 114 -3.68 0.01 27.91
CA LEU A 114 -2.47 0.48 28.60
C LEU A 114 -2.71 1.76 29.40
N ASP A 115 -3.91 2.37 29.29
CA ASP A 115 -4.28 3.64 29.94
C ASP A 115 -3.29 4.78 29.66
N ILE A 116 -2.53 4.66 28.56
CA ILE A 116 -1.60 5.69 28.11
C ILE A 116 -2.41 6.68 27.29
N GLU A 117 -3.04 7.65 27.97
CA GLU A 117 -3.72 8.81 27.37
C GLU A 117 -2.70 9.81 26.78
N GLY A 118 -1.80 9.32 25.94
CA GLY A 118 -0.81 10.13 25.24
C GLY A 118 -1.23 10.33 23.80
N GLU A 119 -1.85 11.48 23.48
CA GLU A 119 -2.07 11.91 22.08
C GLU A 119 -0.76 11.79 21.27
N ASN A 120 0.36 12.12 21.91
CA ASN A 120 1.72 11.99 21.36
C ASN A 120 2.10 10.53 21.02
N LEU A 121 1.69 9.55 21.82
CA LEU A 121 2.01 8.14 21.56
C LEU A 121 1.20 7.58 20.39
N PHE A 122 -0.06 8.02 20.28
CA PHE A 122 -0.92 7.67 19.15
C PHE A 122 -0.42 8.30 17.84
N LEU A 123 -0.02 9.58 17.89
CA LEU A 123 0.54 10.30 16.74
C LEU A 123 1.87 9.68 16.29
N GLY A 124 2.81 9.44 17.22
CA GLY A 124 4.10 8.81 16.89
C GLY A 124 3.94 7.38 16.35
N GLY A 125 3.00 6.61 16.89
CA GLY A 125 2.69 5.28 16.37
C GLY A 125 2.20 5.29 14.93
N GLN A 126 1.37 6.26 14.52
CA GLN A 126 0.94 6.37 13.12
C GLN A 126 2.11 6.57 12.15
N SER A 127 3.08 7.40 12.51
CA SER A 127 4.27 7.61 11.69
C SER A 127 5.13 6.35 11.58
N ILE A 128 5.29 5.60 12.68
CA ILE A 128 5.98 4.30 12.68
C ILE A 128 5.28 3.31 11.76
N LEU A 129 3.94 3.24 11.80
CA LEU A 129 3.16 2.36 10.92
C LEU A 129 3.35 2.69 9.44
N ILE A 130 3.40 3.98 9.06
CA ILE A 130 3.64 4.39 7.67
C ILE A 130 5.02 3.92 7.21
N ASN A 131 6.05 4.18 8.01
CA ASN A 131 7.42 3.83 7.67
C ASN A 131 7.65 2.31 7.62
N LEU A 132 7.04 1.54 8.54
CA LEU A 132 7.06 0.08 8.49
C LEU A 132 6.33 -0.48 7.27
N GLY A 133 5.19 0.12 6.91
CA GLY A 133 4.47 -0.23 5.68
C GLY A 133 5.30 0.03 4.43
N ALA A 134 5.95 1.20 4.35
CA ALA A 134 6.85 1.55 3.26
C ALA A 134 8.05 0.59 3.17
N LEU A 135 8.67 0.29 4.30
CA LEU A 135 9.75 -0.69 4.42
C LEU A 135 9.32 -2.06 3.87
N GLY A 136 8.13 -2.54 4.26
CA GLY A 136 7.57 -3.80 3.76
C GLY A 136 7.37 -3.79 2.24
N LEU A 137 6.85 -2.70 1.69
CA LEU A 137 6.67 -2.54 0.24
C LEU A 137 8.01 -2.57 -0.51
N ILE A 138 9.00 -1.81 -0.03
CA ILE A 138 10.34 -1.78 -0.62
C ILE A 138 10.97 -3.18 -0.58
N LEU A 139 10.84 -3.89 0.54
CA LEU A 139 11.37 -5.24 0.68
C LEU A 139 10.68 -6.23 -0.27
N ILE A 140 9.36 -6.25 -0.30
CA ILE A 140 8.58 -7.15 -1.18
C ILE A 140 8.86 -6.84 -2.65
N GLY A 141 8.89 -5.55 -3.02
CA GLY A 141 9.24 -5.12 -4.37
C GLY A 141 10.68 -5.50 -4.73
N GLY A 142 11.60 -5.33 -3.79
CA GLY A 142 13.02 -5.73 -3.89
C GLY A 142 13.19 -7.21 -4.18
N LEU A 143 12.51 -8.06 -3.42
CA LEU A 143 12.52 -9.51 -3.57
C LEU A 143 11.88 -9.96 -4.88
N LYS A 144 10.81 -9.29 -5.32
CA LYS A 144 10.11 -9.59 -6.59
C LYS A 144 10.76 -8.94 -7.82
N ARG A 145 11.85 -8.17 -7.64
CA ARG A 145 12.50 -7.35 -8.68
C ARG A 145 11.54 -6.41 -9.42
N ASP A 146 10.55 -5.89 -8.70
CA ASP A 146 9.52 -5.02 -9.26
C ASP A 146 9.78 -3.57 -8.89
N SER A 147 10.34 -2.82 -9.84
CA SER A 147 10.68 -1.41 -9.67
C SER A 147 9.47 -0.52 -9.38
N ARG A 148 8.26 -0.91 -9.79
CA ARG A 148 7.04 -0.13 -9.51
C ARG A 148 6.63 -0.26 -8.05
N ILE A 149 6.67 -1.47 -7.49
CA ILE A 149 6.36 -1.68 -6.06
C ILE A 149 7.41 -0.99 -5.19
N VAL A 150 8.68 -1.07 -5.57
CA VAL A 150 9.76 -0.34 -4.88
C VAL A 150 9.55 1.17 -4.99
N GLY A 151 9.19 1.69 -6.17
CA GLY A 151 8.90 3.11 -6.38
C GLY A 151 7.75 3.61 -5.50
N ILE A 152 6.64 2.87 -5.44
CA ILE A 152 5.51 3.23 -4.56
C ILE A 152 5.94 3.17 -3.10
N GLY A 153 6.68 2.13 -2.69
CA GLY A 153 7.22 2.03 -1.34
C GLY A 153 8.12 3.21 -0.98
N ALA A 154 8.98 3.65 -1.90
CA ALA A 154 9.83 4.83 -1.72
C ALA A 154 9.01 6.13 -1.62
N SER A 155 7.95 6.30 -2.42
CA SER A 155 7.04 7.45 -2.30
C SER A 155 6.31 7.46 -0.95
N VAL A 156 5.85 6.31 -0.47
CA VAL A 156 5.22 6.20 0.87
C VAL A 156 6.25 6.51 1.96
N ALA A 157 7.49 6.02 1.84
CA ALA A 157 8.57 6.36 2.78
C ALA A 157 8.86 7.86 2.80
N ALA A 158 8.84 8.53 1.64
CA ALA A 158 9.04 9.99 1.56
C ALA A 158 7.90 10.77 2.24
N ILE A 159 6.64 10.34 2.06
CA ILE A 159 5.48 10.93 2.76
C ILE A 159 5.60 10.70 4.28
N GLY A 160 5.97 9.49 4.69
CA GLY A 160 6.24 9.16 6.10
C GLY A 160 7.32 10.05 6.69
N ALA A 161 8.46 10.18 6.01
CA ALA A 161 9.55 11.06 6.41
C ALA A 161 9.08 12.52 6.51
N MET A 162 8.37 13.03 5.50
CA MET A 162 7.83 14.39 5.53
C MET A 162 6.91 14.61 6.74
N ARG A 163 6.12 13.61 7.14
CA ARG A 163 5.28 13.70 8.34
C ARG A 163 6.11 13.69 9.62
N VAL A 164 7.12 12.83 9.74
CA VAL A 164 7.99 12.80 10.92
C VAL A 164 8.76 14.10 11.08
N PHE A 165 9.38 14.58 10.01
CA PHE A 165 10.11 15.85 10.04
C PHE A 165 9.16 17.05 10.15
N GLY A 166 7.98 16.97 9.53
CA GLY A 166 6.97 18.01 9.40
C GLY A 166 6.09 18.24 10.63
N HIS A 167 5.86 17.19 11.42
CA HIS A 167 4.87 17.19 12.50
C HIS A 167 5.44 16.57 13.77
N ASP A 168 6.09 15.40 13.68
CA ASP A 168 6.58 14.71 14.87
C ASP A 168 7.73 15.45 15.55
N LEU A 169 8.62 16.10 14.79
CA LEU A 169 9.70 16.90 15.36
C LEU A 169 9.23 18.09 16.20
N TRP A 170 8.07 18.66 15.85
CA TRP A 170 7.52 19.81 16.57
C TRP A 170 6.56 19.41 17.69
N ASN A 171 5.83 18.31 17.52
CA ASN A 171 4.77 17.91 18.45
C ASN A 171 5.14 16.75 19.39
N LEU A 172 6.13 15.92 19.04
CA LEU A 172 6.54 14.78 19.85
C LEU A 172 7.83 15.07 20.62
N GLN A 173 7.85 14.68 21.88
CA GLN A 173 9.03 14.74 22.73
C GLN A 173 9.34 13.36 23.32
N GLY A 174 10.63 13.05 23.47
CA GLY A 174 11.10 11.82 24.12
C GLY A 174 11.14 10.58 23.21
N LEU A 175 10.83 9.42 23.79
CA LEU A 175 11.00 8.10 23.15
C LEU A 175 10.23 7.91 21.82
N PRO A 176 8.96 8.37 21.66
CA PRO A 176 8.23 8.19 20.40
C PRO A 176 8.93 8.80 19.19
N LEU A 177 9.62 9.94 19.39
CA LEU A 177 10.38 10.61 18.34
C LEU A 177 11.57 9.76 17.87
N VAL A 178 12.30 9.15 18.82
CA VAL A 178 13.46 8.30 18.52
C VAL A 178 13.02 7.09 17.71
N PHE A 179 11.91 6.44 18.08
CA PHE A 179 11.37 5.31 17.33
C PHE A 179 10.89 5.72 15.94
N SER A 180 10.26 6.88 15.80
CA SER A 180 9.80 7.43 14.52
C SER A 180 10.98 7.70 13.57
N MET A 181 12.03 8.36 14.05
CA MET A 181 13.27 8.59 13.28
C MET A 181 14.01 7.30 12.94
N SER A 182 14.13 6.38 13.90
CA SER A 182 14.78 5.08 13.69
C SER A 182 14.08 4.26 12.60
N SER A 183 12.76 4.33 12.54
CA SER A 183 11.95 3.67 11.51
C SER A 183 12.24 4.18 10.10
N ILE A 184 12.43 5.50 9.92
CA ILE A 184 12.87 6.10 8.65
C ILE A 184 14.24 5.57 8.27
N GLY A 185 15.19 5.59 9.22
CA GLY A 185 16.54 5.06 9.00
C GLY A 185 16.52 3.61 8.52
N GLY A 186 15.65 2.78 9.11
CA GLY A 186 15.42 1.40 8.68
C GLY A 186 14.88 1.31 7.24
N ALA A 187 13.86 2.09 6.91
CA ALA A 187 13.29 2.13 5.56
C ALA A 187 14.33 2.52 4.49
N VAL A 188 15.14 3.54 4.77
CA VAL A 188 16.22 3.99 3.87
C VAL A 188 17.31 2.94 3.74
N SER A 189 17.71 2.31 4.84
CA SER A 189 18.75 1.27 4.85
C SER A 189 18.35 0.08 3.97
N VAL A 190 17.11 -0.38 4.09
CA VAL A 190 16.61 -1.48 3.24
C VAL A 190 16.42 -1.04 1.79
N GLY A 191 15.97 0.19 1.54
CA GLY A 191 15.95 0.75 0.18
C GLY A 191 17.32 0.74 -0.48
N SER A 192 18.36 1.15 0.25
CA SER A 192 19.75 1.14 -0.22
C SER A 192 20.26 -0.29 -0.46
N TRP A 193 19.94 -1.23 0.43
CA TRP A 193 20.28 -2.65 0.25
C TRP A 193 19.63 -3.25 -1.00
N VAL A 194 18.33 -3.02 -1.20
CA VAL A 194 17.59 -3.47 -2.40
C VAL A 194 18.24 -2.91 -3.67
N TRP A 195 18.52 -1.60 -3.69
CA TRP A 195 19.15 -0.94 -4.83
C TRP A 195 20.55 -1.49 -5.12
N SER A 196 21.37 -1.65 -4.07
CA SER A 196 22.71 -2.23 -4.18
C SER A 196 22.68 -3.62 -4.79
N ARG A 197 21.77 -4.48 -4.33
CA ARG A 197 21.62 -5.84 -4.85
C ARG A 197 21.22 -5.86 -6.32
N TRP A 198 20.32 -4.98 -6.74
CA TRP A 198 19.94 -4.90 -8.16
C TRP A 198 21.08 -4.39 -9.04
N ASN A 199 21.87 -3.44 -8.55
CA ASN A 199 22.99 -2.86 -9.28
C ASN A 199 24.19 -3.82 -9.43
N GLN A 200 24.35 -4.79 -8.52
CA GLN A 200 25.38 -5.84 -8.61
C GLN A 200 25.07 -6.90 -9.67
N ASP A 201 23.80 -7.12 -9.98
CA ASP A 201 23.39 -8.12 -10.97
C ASP A 201 23.48 -7.61 -12.42
N SER A 202 23.67 -6.31 -12.63
CA SER A 202 23.79 -5.68 -13.95
C SER A 202 25.00 -6.25 -14.73
N PRO A 203 24.79 -6.74 -15.97
CA PRO A 203 25.82 -7.42 -16.77
C PRO A 203 27.04 -6.54 -17.08
N ASP A 204 26.88 -5.22 -17.13
CA ASP A 204 27.96 -4.25 -17.42
C ASP A 204 29.09 -4.26 -16.38
N ARG A 205 28.89 -4.85 -15.19
CA ARG A 205 29.92 -4.96 -14.15
C ARG A 205 30.69 -6.30 -14.19
N ARG A 206 30.37 -7.20 -15.12
CA ARG A 206 31.00 -8.53 -15.27
C ARG A 206 31.96 -8.61 -16.45
N LEU A 207 32.48 -7.50 -16.93
CA LEU A 207 33.64 -7.51 -17.83
C LEU A 207 34.89 -7.41 -16.94
N PRO A 208 35.62 -8.51 -16.72
CA PRO A 208 37.00 -8.40 -16.25
C PRO A 208 37.83 -7.77 -17.37
N ASP A 209 38.64 -6.77 -17.00
CA ASP A 209 39.74 -6.27 -17.84
C ASP A 209 40.76 -7.38 -18.15
#